data_AF-A0A7J8YFL0-F1
#
_entry.id   AF-A0A7J8YFL0-F1
#
_cell.length_a   1.000
_cell.length_b   1.000
_cell.length_c   1.000
_cell.angle_alpha   90.00
_cell.angle_beta   90.00
_cell.angle_gamma   90.00
#
_symmetry.space_group_name_H-M   'P 1'
#
loop_
_entity.id
_entity.type
_entity.pdbx_description
1 polymer ?
#
loop_
_entity_poly.entity_id
_entity_poly.type
_entity_poly.pdbx_seq_one_letter_code
_entity_poly.pdbx_strand_id
1 'polypeptide(L)'
;MVKMSLESGEALKELALTIKAMVKPFPADIHIQNSKSAAKSLNSLLKSSVGLWDDNMDLSRVVPVATVASLLIDVVNCTQEIADAIHELASIVNFEAIQLTSRPKNPRSDNPKL
;
A
#
# COMPACT_ATOMS: atom_id res chain seq x y z
N MET A 1 -11.77 -2.99 -7.13
CA MET A 1 -12.18 -3.40 -5.77
C MET A 1 -11.17 -4.37 -5.16
N VAL A 2 -11.03 -5.62 -5.65
CA VAL A 2 -10.08 -6.62 -5.11
C VAL A 2 -8.65 -6.10 -4.96
N LYS A 3 -8.12 -5.38 -5.95
CA LYS A 3 -6.78 -4.81 -5.90
C LYS A 3 -6.58 -3.80 -4.77
N MET A 4 -7.59 -2.98 -4.45
CA MET A 4 -7.50 -2.03 -3.32
C MET A 4 -7.35 -2.78 -2.00
N SER A 5 -8.22 -3.77 -1.75
CA SER A 5 -8.19 -4.57 -0.53
C SER A 5 -6.90 -5.37 -0.38
N LEU A 6 -6.42 -5.99 -1.46
CA LEU A 6 -5.17 -6.76 -1.46
C LEU A 6 -3.97 -5.87 -1.11
N GLU A 7 -3.81 -4.75 -1.82
CA GLU A 7 -2.68 -3.85 -1.62
C GLU A 7 -2.75 -3.16 -0.24
N SER A 8 -3.94 -2.76 0.23
CA SER A 8 -4.11 -2.27 1.61
C SER A 8 -3.73 -3.34 2.65
N GLY A 9 -4.11 -4.61 2.43
CA GLY A 9 -3.76 -5.71 3.32
C GLY A 9 -2.25 -5.98 3.37
N GLU A 10 -1.58 -6.00 2.21
CA GLU A 10 -0.13 -6.13 2.16
C GLU A 10 0.57 -4.93 2.80
N ALA A 11 0.11 -3.70 2.58
CA ALA A 11 0.64 -2.53 3.25
C ALA A 11 0.55 -2.66 4.79
N LEU A 12 -0.63 -3.00 5.32
CA LEU A 12 -0.82 -3.18 6.77
C LEU A 12 0.05 -4.30 7.35
N LYS A 13 0.21 -5.40 6.61
CA LYS A 13 1.08 -6.52 7.01
C LYS A 13 2.54 -6.08 7.10
N GLU A 14 3.05 -5.37 6.10
CA GLU A 14 4.43 -4.88 6.06
C GLU A 14 4.69 -3.83 7.15
N LEU A 15 3.72 -2.94 7.41
CA LEU A 15 3.77 -1.99 8.52
C LEU A 15 3.78 -2.68 9.90
N ALA A 16 3.02 -3.76 10.07
CA ALA A 16 3.03 -4.54 11.30
C ALA A 16 4.40 -5.22 11.52
N LEU A 17 5.02 -5.76 10.46
CA LEU A 17 6.36 -6.34 10.52
C LEU A 17 7.42 -5.29 10.87
N THR A 18 7.31 -4.11 10.26
CA THR A 18 8.14 -2.93 10.51
C THR A 18 8.16 -2.56 11.99
N ILE A 19 6.99 -2.37 12.60
CA ILE A 19 6.88 -2.06 14.03
C ILE A 19 7.48 -3.17 14.89
N LYS A 20 7.14 -4.43 14.59
CA LYS A 20 7.59 -5.59 15.37
C LYS A 20 9.11 -5.72 15.38
N ALA A 21 9.76 -5.46 14.26
CA ALA A 21 11.20 -5.54 14.12
C ALA A 21 11.92 -4.22 14.45
N MET A 22 11.18 -3.11 14.65
CA MET A 22 11.73 -1.76 14.82
C MET A 22 12.68 -1.35 13.69
N VAL A 23 12.36 -1.78 12.48
CA VAL A 23 13.15 -1.51 11.26
C VAL A 23 12.35 -0.59 10.37
N LYS A 24 13.01 0.18 9.50
CA LYS A 24 12.28 1.06 8.59
C LYS A 24 11.37 0.27 7.64
N PRO A 25 10.19 0.80 7.31
CA PRO A 25 9.26 0.09 6.44
C PRO A 25 9.79 -0.01 5.02
N PHE A 26 9.83 -1.23 4.51
CA PHE A 26 10.13 -1.56 3.11
C PHE A 26 9.36 -2.86 2.87
N PRO A 27 8.31 -2.96 2.03
CA PRO A 27 7.85 -2.18 0.88
C PRO A 27 6.41 -1.59 1.02
N ALA A 28 5.95 -1.26 2.24
CA ALA A 28 4.58 -0.82 2.48
C ALA A 28 4.12 0.34 1.58
N ASP A 29 4.99 1.32 1.30
CA ASP A 29 4.70 2.47 0.45
C ASP A 29 4.29 2.10 -0.97
N ILE A 30 4.88 1.05 -1.54
CA ILE A 30 4.54 0.58 -2.88
C ILE A 30 3.09 0.09 -2.90
N HIS A 31 2.73 -0.72 -1.89
CA HIS A 31 1.38 -1.21 -1.72
C HIS A 31 0.37 -0.07 -1.50
N ILE A 32 0.74 0.96 -0.73
CA ILE A 32 -0.11 2.13 -0.53
C ILE A 32 -0.32 2.93 -1.82
N GLN A 33 0.74 3.13 -2.62
CA GLN A 33 0.59 3.78 -3.92
C GLN A 33 -0.27 2.96 -4.88
N ASN A 34 -0.12 1.64 -4.88
CA ASN A 34 -0.92 0.74 -5.70
C ASN A 34 -2.40 0.77 -5.29
N SER A 35 -2.70 0.78 -3.99
CA SER A 35 -4.07 0.85 -3.48
C SER A 35 -4.73 2.19 -3.82
N LYS A 36 -3.99 3.32 -3.69
CA LYS A 36 -4.42 4.66 -4.14
C LYS A 36 -4.66 4.72 -5.64
N SER A 37 -3.79 4.12 -6.44
CA SER A 37 -3.96 4.06 -7.90
C SER A 37 -5.24 3.29 -8.27
N ALA A 38 -5.46 2.13 -7.64
CA ALA A 38 -6.69 1.35 -7.83
C ALA A 38 -7.95 2.10 -7.39
N ALA A 39 -7.88 2.89 -6.30
CA ALA A 39 -8.97 3.75 -5.85
C ALA A 39 -9.30 4.85 -6.87
N LYS A 40 -8.27 5.52 -7.43
CA LYS A 40 -8.44 6.52 -8.49
C LYS A 40 -9.08 5.91 -9.73
N SER A 41 -8.63 4.72 -10.17
CA SER A 41 -9.24 4.01 -11.29
C SER A 41 -10.71 3.68 -11.04
N LEU A 42 -11.06 3.20 -9.85
CA LEU A 42 -12.46 2.91 -9.49
C LEU A 42 -13.31 4.19 -9.52
N ASN A 43 -12.82 5.28 -8.94
CA ASN A 43 -13.51 6.57 -8.97
C ASN A 43 -13.75 7.08 -10.40
N SER A 44 -12.76 6.94 -11.29
CA SER A 44 -12.93 7.31 -12.70
C SER A 44 -13.98 6.43 -13.40
N LEU A 45 -13.99 5.12 -13.15
CA LEU A 45 -14.99 4.21 -13.70
C LEU A 45 -16.40 4.54 -13.22
N LEU A 46 -16.56 4.83 -11.91
CA LEU A 46 -17.85 5.22 -11.35
C LEU A 46 -18.34 6.53 -11.98
N LYS A 47 -17.50 7.56 -12.06
CA LYS A 47 -17.84 8.84 -12.72
C LYS A 47 -18.22 8.66 -14.19
N SER A 48 -17.49 7.80 -14.92
CA SER A 48 -17.81 7.49 -16.31
C SER A 48 -19.12 6.73 -16.46
N SER A 49 -19.48 5.92 -15.46
CA SER A 49 -20.71 5.12 -15.49
C SER A 49 -21.97 5.96 -15.23
N VAL A 50 -21.86 7.07 -14.47
CA VAL A 50 -22.99 7.96 -14.12
C VAL A 50 -23.65 8.56 -15.37
N GLY A 51 -22.91 8.82 -16.44
CA GLY A 51 -23.47 9.30 -17.72
C GLY A 51 -24.24 8.26 -18.51
N LEU A 52 -24.24 7.00 -18.07
CA LEU A 52 -24.95 5.87 -18.69
C LEU A 52 -26.23 5.48 -17.92
N TRP A 53 -26.56 6.23 -16.87
CA TRP A 53 -27.73 5.97 -16.02
C TRP A 53 -28.96 6.58 -16.70
N ASP A 54 -29.70 5.76 -17.44
CA ASP A 54 -31.04 6.07 -17.96
C ASP A 54 -32.06 6.12 -16.80
N ASP A 55 -33.24 6.69 -17.05
CA ASP A 55 -34.36 6.79 -16.10
C ASP A 55 -34.85 5.42 -15.59
N ASN A 56 -34.45 4.32 -16.26
CA ASN A 56 -34.72 2.93 -15.88
C ASN A 56 -33.64 2.29 -14.98
N MET A 57 -32.66 3.05 -14.49
CA MET A 57 -31.61 2.53 -13.61
C MET A 57 -32.19 2.03 -12.28
N ASP A 58 -32.04 0.74 -12.00
CA ASP A 58 -32.42 0.15 -10.72
C ASP A 58 -31.46 0.60 -9.61
N LEU A 59 -31.80 1.70 -8.94
CA LEU A 59 -31.02 2.30 -7.85
C LEU A 59 -30.69 1.28 -6.75
N SER A 60 -31.54 0.27 -6.54
CA SER A 60 -31.31 -0.79 -5.55
C SER A 60 -30.06 -1.63 -5.85
N ARG A 61 -29.62 -1.68 -7.12
CA ARG A 61 -28.36 -2.34 -7.54
C ARG A 61 -27.16 -1.42 -7.49
N VAL A 62 -27.37 -0.11 -7.65
CA VAL A 62 -26.30 0.89 -7.72
C VAL A 62 -25.80 1.28 -6.34
N VAL A 63 -26.74 1.52 -5.42
CA VAL A 63 -26.42 1.97 -4.06
C VAL A 63 -25.44 1.02 -3.37
N PRO A 64 -25.65 -0.31 -3.35
CA PRO A 64 -24.70 -1.22 -2.72
C PRO A 64 -23.30 -1.17 -3.32
N VAL A 65 -23.19 -1.07 -4.66
CA VAL A 65 -21.89 -0.98 -5.35
C VAL A 65 -21.16 0.30 -4.99
N ALA A 66 -21.88 1.43 -4.99
CA ALA A 66 -21.33 2.72 -4.60
C ALA A 66 -20.90 2.72 -3.12
N THR A 67 -21.70 2.15 -2.22
CA THR A 67 -21.38 2.01 -0.80
C THR A 67 -20.11 1.19 -0.58
N VAL A 68 -19.98 0.03 -1.23
CA VAL A 68 -18.77 -0.80 -1.13
C VAL A 68 -17.56 -0.04 -1.68
N ALA A 69 -17.70 0.69 -2.78
CA ALA A 69 -16.62 1.50 -3.35
C ALA A 69 -16.17 2.61 -2.38
N SER A 70 -17.10 3.35 -1.78
CA SER A 70 -16.81 4.37 -0.76
C SER A 70 -16.08 3.79 0.44
N LEU A 71 -16.59 2.68 1.00
CA LEU A 71 -15.95 2.04 2.15
C LEU A 71 -14.52 1.55 1.84
N LEU A 72 -14.29 1.04 0.63
CA LEU A 72 -12.95 0.62 0.21
C LEU A 72 -12.00 1.81 0.03
N ILE A 73 -12.50 2.97 -0.41
CA ILE A 73 -11.71 4.20 -0.46
C ILE A 73 -11.34 4.64 0.96
N ASP A 74 -12.28 4.57 1.90
CA ASP A 74 -12.02 4.89 3.31
C ASP A 74 -10.96 3.95 3.91
N VAL A 75 -11.00 2.65 3.57
CA VAL A 75 -9.95 1.69 3.96
C VAL A 75 -8.58 2.09 3.40
N VAL A 76 -8.50 2.51 2.14
CA VAL A 76 -7.24 2.98 1.53
C VAL A 76 -6.70 4.21 2.27
N ASN A 77 -7.57 5.16 2.60
CA ASN A 77 -7.19 6.38 3.32
C ASN A 77 -6.71 6.05 4.75
N CYS A 78 -7.46 5.24 5.49
CA CYS A 78 -7.08 4.79 6.83
C CYS A 78 -5.74 4.03 6.81
N THR A 79 -5.49 3.21 5.79
CA THR A 79 -4.21 2.52 5.61
C THR A 79 -3.05 3.52 5.45
N GLN A 80 -3.25 4.59 4.67
CA GLN A 80 -2.24 5.65 4.53
C GLN A 80 -2.00 6.40 5.84
N GLU A 81 -3.05 6.76 6.58
CA GLU A 81 -2.92 7.45 7.87
C GLU A 81 -2.12 6.62 8.88
N ILE A 82 -2.37 5.31 8.92
CA ILE A 82 -1.58 4.37 9.73
C ILE A 82 -0.12 4.37 9.28
N ALA A 83 0.15 4.35 7.98
CA ALA A 83 1.52 4.39 7.45
C ALA A 83 2.25 5.68 7.83
N ASP A 84 1.59 6.82 7.71
CA ASP A 84 2.16 8.12 8.08
C ASP A 84 2.49 8.19 9.58
N ALA A 85 1.59 7.70 10.44
CA ALA A 85 1.84 7.61 11.87
C ALA A 85 3.02 6.68 12.21
N ILE A 86 3.17 5.57 11.49
CA ILE A 86 4.30 4.65 11.67
C ILE A 86 5.61 5.26 11.18
N HIS A 87 5.60 6.02 10.08
CA HIS A 87 6.76 6.77 9.62
C HIS A 87 7.21 7.82 10.63
N GLU A 88 6.25 8.55 11.22
CA GLU A 88 6.53 9.50 12.28
C GLU A 88 7.15 8.79 13.50
N LEU A 89 6.54 7.69 13.95
CA LEU A 89 7.06 6.87 15.05
C LEU A 89 8.48 6.39 14.77
N ALA A 90 8.73 5.82 13.58
CA ALA A 90 10.02 5.31 13.16
C ALA A 90 11.12 6.39 13.16
N SER A 91 10.75 7.64 12.85
CA SER A 91 11.63 8.80 12.92
C SER A 91 11.98 9.17 14.37
N ILE A 92 10.98 9.19 15.27
CA ILE A 92 11.17 9.54 16.69
C ILE A 92 12.06 8.53 17.40
N VAL A 93 11.86 7.25 17.16
CA VAL A 93 12.57 6.17 17.89
C VAL A 93 13.74 5.57 17.10
N ASN A 94 14.13 6.21 15.98
CA ASN A 94 15.26 5.83 15.13
C ASN A 94 15.26 4.35 14.70
N PHE A 95 14.17 3.90 14.06
CA PHE A 95 14.12 2.55 13.49
C PHE A 95 15.34 2.26 12.60
N GLU A 96 15.90 1.06 12.74
CA GLU A 96 17.09 0.66 12.01
C GLU A 96 16.78 0.51 10.52
N ALA A 97 17.59 1.15 9.67
CA ALA A 97 17.53 0.90 8.25
C ALA A 97 18.25 -0.43 7.96
N ILE A 98 17.49 -1.51 7.72
CA ILE A 98 18.09 -2.73 7.19
C ILE A 98 18.54 -2.43 5.76
N GLN A 99 19.84 -2.21 5.57
CA GLN A 99 20.42 -2.35 4.24
C GLN A 99 20.29 -3.84 3.88
N LEU A 100 19.47 -4.15 2.88
CA LEU A 100 19.54 -5.45 2.20
C LEU A 100 20.97 -5.56 1.68
N THR A 101 21.84 -6.23 2.45
CA THR A 101 23.25 -6.35 2.13
C THR A 101 23.34 -7.05 0.77
N SER A 102 23.76 -6.29 -0.24
CA SER A 102 24.17 -6.86 -1.51
C SER A 102 25.19 -7.97 -1.22
N ARG A 103 24.86 -9.18 -1.72
CA ARG A 103 25.66 -10.39 -1.96
C ARG A 103 27.09 -10.39 -1.36
N PRO A 104 27.51 -11.42 -0.60
CA PRO A 104 28.86 -11.47 -0.04
C PRO A 104 29.91 -11.31 -1.15
N LYS A 105 30.75 -10.26 -1.05
CA LYS A 105 31.95 -10.14 -1.89
C LYS A 105 32.87 -11.30 -1.51
N ASN A 106 33.15 -12.16 -2.48
CA ASN A 106 34.18 -13.18 -2.36
C ASN A 106 35.49 -12.55 -1.84
N PRO A 107 36.16 -13.14 -0.85
CA PRO A 107 37.46 -12.65 -0.41
C PRO A 107 38.47 -12.77 -1.55
N ARG A 108 39.21 -11.68 -1.78
CA ARG A 108 40.34 -11.61 -2.73
C ARG A 108 41.33 -12.73 -2.44
N SER A 109 41.74 -13.44 -3.47
CA SER A 109 42.99 -14.19 -3.49
C SER A 109 44.16 -13.20 -3.58
N ASP A 110 44.65 -12.75 -2.43
CA ASP A 110 46.02 -12.22 -2.35
C ASP A 110 46.97 -13.42 -2.31
N ASN A 111 47.58 -13.72 -3.46
CA ASN A 111 48.79 -14.54 -3.49
C ASN A 111 49.99 -13.59 -3.35
N PRO A 112 50.86 -13.77 -2.34
CA PRO A 112 52.11 -13.03 -2.27
C PRO A 112 53.09 -13.51 -3.34
N LYS A 113 53.82 -12.55 -3.92
CA LYS A 113 54.92 -12.78 -4.84
C LYS A 113 56.05 -13.54 -4.12
N LEU A 114 56.51 -14.63 -4.72
CA LEU A 114 57.92 -15.00 -4.76
C LEU A 114 58.24 -15.58 -6.14
#